data_AF-A0A920G7L6-F1
#
_entry.id   AF-A0A920G7L6-F1
#
_cell.length_a   1.000
_cell.length_b   1.000
_cell.length_c   1.000
_cell.angle_alpha   90.00
_cell.angle_beta   90.00
_cell.angle_gamma   90.00
#
_symmetry.space_group_name_H-M   'P 1'
#
loop_
_entity.id
_entity.type
_entity.pdbx_description
1 polymer ?
#
loop_
_entity_poly.entity_id
_entity_poly.type
_entity_poly.pdbx_seq_one_letter_code
_entity_poly.pdbx_strand_id
1 'polypeptide(L)'
;MRYIFLLFFVLVSCESQNNIHEQNVNLLNEVITLHDELMVDMKELRSLKSQLEEAGINSEDKLLIDLDNARSSMMTFMKEFSEEFPFDRYPMDKDAYKDMDKAALSTVNGKLIDQKKVLI
;
A
#
# COMPACT_ATOMS: atom_id res chain seq x y z
N MET A 1 -55.29 3.75 -22.19
CA MET A 1 -54.66 3.34 -20.91
C MET A 1 -53.22 2.93 -21.23
N ARG A 2 -52.25 3.80 -21.51
CA ARG A 2 -51.72 4.97 -20.78
C ARG A 2 -51.32 4.62 -19.33
N TYR A 3 -50.01 4.44 -19.13
CA TYR A 3 -49.22 4.53 -17.89
C TYR A 3 -49.15 3.33 -16.93
N ILE A 4 -48.37 2.27 -17.24
CA ILE A 4 -47.87 1.33 -16.21
C ILE A 4 -46.36 1.00 -16.34
N PHE A 5 -45.63 1.56 -17.32
CA PHE A 5 -44.20 1.22 -17.53
C PHE A 5 -43.25 2.38 -17.19
N LEU A 6 -43.44 3.01 -16.01
CA LEU A 6 -42.63 4.16 -15.58
C LEU A 6 -42.28 4.10 -14.09
N LEU A 7 -41.98 2.92 -13.57
CA LEU A 7 -41.65 2.75 -12.14
C LEU A 7 -40.62 1.64 -11.89
N PHE A 8 -39.59 1.56 -12.73
CA PHE A 8 -38.47 0.64 -12.52
C PHE A 8 -37.08 1.27 -12.70
N PHE A 9 -36.99 2.60 -12.71
CA PHE A 9 -35.71 3.32 -12.93
C PHE A 9 -35.11 3.97 -11.68
N VAL A 10 -35.60 3.69 -10.47
CA VAL A 10 -35.14 4.39 -9.24
C VAL A 10 -34.25 3.53 -8.32
N LEU A 11 -33.77 2.35 -8.75
CA LEU A 11 -33.01 1.46 -7.86
C LEU A 11 -31.51 1.30 -8.18
N VAL A 12 -30.96 1.96 -9.20
CA VAL A 12 -29.51 1.91 -9.50
C VAL A 12 -28.79 3.15 -9.00
N SER A 13 -28.88 3.43 -7.70
CA SER A 13 -28.09 4.49 -7.07
C SER A 13 -27.62 4.08 -5.67
N CYS A 14 -26.83 3.01 -5.60
CA CYS A 14 -25.89 2.80 -4.49
C CYS A 14 -24.76 1.77 -4.78
N GLU A 15 -24.49 1.42 -6.04
CA GLU A 15 -23.53 0.33 -6.34
C GLU A 15 -22.09 0.82 -6.55
N SER A 16 -21.87 2.12 -6.81
CA SER A 16 -20.55 2.61 -7.25
C SER A 16 -19.53 2.86 -6.13
N GLN A 17 -19.95 2.96 -4.87
CA GLN A 17 -19.02 3.16 -3.74
C GLN A 17 -18.43 1.84 -3.24
N ASN A 18 -19.23 0.76 -3.17
CA ASN A 18 -18.76 -0.56 -2.75
C ASN A 18 -17.64 -1.10 -3.66
N ASN A 19 -17.71 -0.85 -4.96
CA ASN A 19 -16.67 -1.27 -5.90
C ASN A 19 -15.31 -0.59 -5.63
N ILE A 20 -15.28 0.71 -5.32
CA ILE A 20 -14.02 1.43 -5.05
C ILE A 20 -13.44 1.02 -3.70
N HIS A 21 -14.28 0.79 -2.71
CA HIS A 21 -13.84 0.25 -1.42
C HIS A 21 -13.13 -1.11 -1.60
N GLU A 22 -13.76 -2.05 -2.30
CA GLU A 22 -13.17 -3.37 -2.57
C GLU A 22 -11.84 -3.25 -3.33
N GLN A 23 -11.75 -2.37 -4.33
CA GLN A 23 -10.50 -2.08 -5.04
C GLN A 23 -9.41 -1.56 -4.11
N ASN A 24 -9.74 -0.63 -3.21
CA ASN A 24 -8.80 -0.10 -2.23
C ASN A 24 -8.31 -1.16 -1.25
N VAL A 25 -9.21 -2.02 -0.76
CA VAL A 25 -8.83 -3.12 0.15
C VAL A 25 -7.93 -4.14 -0.57
N ASN A 26 -8.21 -4.45 -1.84
CA ASN A 26 -7.36 -5.33 -2.64
C ASN A 26 -5.98 -4.73 -2.87
N LEU A 27 -5.90 -3.46 -3.28
CA LEU A 27 -4.62 -2.75 -3.45
C LEU A 27 -3.84 -2.68 -2.13
N LEU A 28 -4.51 -2.41 -1.01
CA LEU A 28 -3.88 -2.41 0.30
C LEU A 28 -3.28 -3.79 0.63
N ASN A 29 -4.04 -4.87 0.42
CA ASN A 29 -3.55 -6.23 0.66
C ASN A 29 -2.35 -6.56 -0.23
N GLU A 30 -2.35 -6.13 -1.49
CA GLU A 30 -1.20 -6.31 -2.40
C GLU A 30 0.04 -5.56 -1.87
N VAL A 31 -0.12 -4.31 -1.43
CA VAL A 31 0.98 -3.54 -0.84
C VAL A 31 1.51 -4.17 0.45
N ILE A 32 0.62 -4.66 1.32
CA ILE A 32 1.01 -5.37 2.56
C ILE A 32 1.71 -6.70 2.24
N THR A 33 1.27 -7.41 1.20
CA THR A 33 1.92 -8.67 0.78
C THR A 33 3.34 -8.40 0.30
N LEU A 34 3.52 -7.39 -0.57
CA LEU A 34 4.84 -6.95 -1.02
C LEU A 34 5.70 -6.47 0.16
N HIS A 35 5.11 -5.76 1.13
CA HIS A 35 5.79 -5.39 2.38
C HIS A 35 6.36 -6.63 3.08
N ASP A 36 5.55 -7.67 3.28
CA ASP A 36 5.97 -8.86 4.01
C ASP A 36 7.08 -9.63 3.27
N GLU A 37 7.02 -9.68 1.95
CA GLU A 37 8.08 -10.23 1.09
C GLU A 37 9.39 -9.43 1.25
N LEU A 38 9.33 -8.10 1.12
CA LEU A 38 10.48 -7.22 1.26
C LEU A 38 11.10 -7.27 2.66
N MET A 39 10.30 -7.52 3.71
CA MET A 39 10.80 -7.71 5.08
C MET A 39 11.67 -8.97 5.22
N VAL A 40 11.47 -9.99 4.37
CA VAL A 40 12.37 -11.16 4.30
C VAL A 40 13.69 -10.74 3.67
N ASP A 41 13.65 -10.07 2.53
CA ASP A 41 14.84 -9.59 1.81
C ASP A 41 15.68 -8.64 2.67
N MET A 42 15.03 -7.79 3.48
CA MET A 42 15.71 -6.89 4.41
C MET A 42 16.54 -7.64 5.45
N LYS A 43 16.07 -8.79 5.92
CA LYS A 43 16.83 -9.65 6.84
C LYS A 43 18.05 -10.25 6.14
N GLU A 44 17.90 -10.65 4.88
CA GLU A 44 19.01 -11.14 4.07
C GLU A 44 20.06 -10.06 3.84
N LEU A 45 19.66 -8.84 3.47
CA LEU A 45 20.56 -7.69 3.30
C LEU A 45 21.36 -7.40 4.58
N ARG A 46 20.70 -7.44 5.74
CA ARG A 46 21.37 -7.27 7.04
C ARG A 46 22.37 -8.39 7.33
N SER A 47 22.01 -9.63 7.01
CA SER A 47 22.89 -10.79 7.17
C SER A 47 24.12 -10.69 6.26
N LEU A 48 23.93 -10.34 4.99
CA LEU A 48 25.01 -10.15 4.03
C LEU A 48 25.97 -9.04 4.47
N LYS A 49 25.43 -7.94 4.98
CA LYS A 49 26.25 -6.85 5.54
C LYS A 49 27.16 -7.36 6.66
N SER A 50 26.60 -8.09 7.64
CA SER A 50 27.37 -8.68 8.76
C SER A 50 28.49 -9.60 8.26
N GLN A 51 28.18 -10.47 7.28
CA GLN A 51 29.15 -11.41 6.72
C GLN A 51 30.30 -10.69 6.00
N LEU A 52 30.01 -9.59 5.28
CA LEU A 52 31.04 -8.80 4.60
C LEU A 52 31.93 -8.04 5.59
N GLU A 53 31.34 -7.47 6.65
CA GLU A 53 32.09 -6.83 7.74
C GLU A 53 33.00 -7.85 8.45
N GLU A 54 32.50 -9.06 8.74
CA GLU A 54 33.28 -10.17 9.33
C GLU A 54 34.41 -10.66 8.40
N ALA A 55 34.19 -10.60 7.08
CA ALA A 55 35.21 -10.92 6.07
C ALA A 55 36.27 -9.82 5.91
N GLY A 56 36.17 -8.72 6.67
CA GLY A 56 37.16 -7.63 6.66
C GLY A 56 36.96 -6.60 5.54
N ILE A 57 35.79 -6.57 4.90
CA ILE A 57 35.43 -5.51 3.96
C ILE A 57 35.24 -4.20 4.74
N ASN A 58 35.89 -3.13 4.30
CA ASN A 58 35.80 -1.82 4.94
C ASN A 58 34.39 -1.24 4.76
N SER A 59 33.81 -0.63 5.81
CA SER A 59 32.54 0.10 5.75
C SER A 59 32.43 1.17 4.67
N GLU A 60 33.56 1.69 4.18
CA GLU A 60 33.62 2.64 3.05
C GLU A 60 33.53 1.95 1.68
N ASP A 61 33.54 0.61 1.65
CA ASP A 61 33.37 -0.16 0.42
C ASP A 61 31.97 0.06 -0.14
N LYS A 62 31.93 0.31 -1.46
CA LYS A 62 30.70 0.57 -2.20
C LYS A 62 29.65 -0.53 -1.98
N LEU A 63 30.06 -1.79 -1.85
CA LEU A 63 29.16 -2.90 -1.62
C LEU A 63 28.40 -2.78 -0.28
N LEU A 64 29.09 -2.39 0.79
CA LEU A 64 28.48 -2.17 2.11
C LEU A 64 27.58 -0.93 2.11
N ILE A 65 27.99 0.12 1.40
CA ILE A 65 27.18 1.33 1.21
C ILE A 65 25.90 1.02 0.44
N ASP A 66 25.98 0.26 -0.65
CA ASP A 66 24.82 -0.10 -1.48
C ASP A 66 23.84 -1.00 -0.70
N LEU A 67 24.34 -1.93 0.11
CA LEU A 67 23.51 -2.74 1.03
C LEU A 67 22.79 -1.89 2.08
N ASP A 68 23.49 -0.93 2.70
CA ASP A 68 22.89 -0.03 3.68
C ASP A 68 21.87 0.92 3.05
N ASN A 69 22.14 1.39 1.83
CA ASN A 69 21.22 2.23 1.06
C ASN A 69 19.95 1.46 0.71
N ALA A 70 20.06 0.23 0.22
CA ALA A 70 18.90 -0.61 -0.09
C ALA A 70 18.03 -0.82 1.17
N ARG A 71 18.66 -1.17 2.30
CA ARG A 71 17.97 -1.33 3.58
C ARG A 71 17.31 -0.03 4.05
N SER A 72 18.00 1.09 3.92
CA SER A 72 17.50 2.40 4.36
C SER A 72 16.34 2.90 3.50
N SER A 73 16.40 2.71 2.18
CA SER A 73 15.30 3.02 1.26
C SER A 73 14.04 2.25 1.61
N MET A 74 14.19 0.96 1.94
CA MET A 74 13.07 0.13 2.38
C MET A 74 12.48 0.64 3.70
N MET A 75 13.32 0.94 4.71
CA MET A 75 12.85 1.53 5.97
C MET A 75 12.14 2.87 5.79
N THR A 76 12.63 3.73 4.88
CA THR A 76 12.01 5.01 4.58
C THR A 76 10.64 4.82 3.94
N PHE A 77 10.53 3.94 2.94
CA PHE A 77 9.26 3.60 2.31
C PHE A 77 8.24 3.10 3.35
N MET A 78 8.65 2.22 4.28
CA MET A 78 7.79 1.72 5.36
C MET A 78 7.25 2.84 6.25
N LYS A 79 8.13 3.76 6.62
CA LYS A 79 7.76 4.91 7.45
C LYS A 79 6.75 5.78 6.71
N GLU A 80 7.06 6.18 5.48
CA GLU A 80 6.20 7.04 4.65
C GLU A 80 4.83 6.38 4.40
N PHE A 81 4.81 5.07 4.14
CA PHE A 81 3.57 4.32 3.98
C PHE A 81 2.71 4.37 5.26
N SER A 82 3.30 4.14 6.43
CA SER A 82 2.59 4.17 7.71
C SER A 82 2.11 5.56 8.12
N GLU A 83 2.81 6.62 7.69
CA GLU A 83 2.41 8.01 7.91
C GLU A 83 1.23 8.38 7.00
N GLU A 84 1.25 7.92 5.74
CA GLU A 84 0.18 8.14 4.77
C GLU A 84 -1.09 7.33 5.09
N PHE A 85 -0.92 6.10 5.59
CA PHE A 85 -2.00 5.19 5.95
C PHE A 85 -1.91 4.72 7.41
N PRO A 86 -2.32 5.58 8.38
CA PRO A 86 -2.36 5.22 9.79
C PRO A 86 -3.29 4.04 10.07
N PHE A 87 -2.93 3.22 11.06
CA PHE A 87 -3.67 2.01 11.44
C PHE A 87 -5.13 2.26 11.87
N ASP A 88 -5.43 3.45 12.40
CA ASP A 88 -6.74 3.84 12.90
C ASP A 88 -7.60 4.56 11.85
N ARG A 89 -7.16 4.59 10.59
CA ARG A 89 -7.87 5.26 9.49
C ARG A 89 -8.02 4.36 8.28
N TYR A 90 -8.97 4.71 7.43
CA TYR A 90 -9.11 4.10 6.11
C TYR A 90 -7.81 4.30 5.29
N PRO A 91 -7.30 3.27 4.58
CA PRO A 91 -7.90 1.95 4.34
C PRO A 91 -7.50 0.86 5.34
N MET A 92 -6.67 1.17 6.35
CA MET A 92 -6.23 0.21 7.37
C MET A 92 -7.39 -0.21 8.29
N ASP A 93 -8.15 0.77 8.78
CA ASP A 93 -9.47 0.54 9.34
C ASP A 93 -10.48 0.43 8.19
N LYS A 94 -10.85 -0.80 7.87
CA LYS A 94 -11.76 -1.11 6.76
C LYS A 94 -13.16 -0.57 6.99
N ASP A 95 -13.59 -0.36 8.24
CA ASP A 95 -14.93 0.12 8.56
C ASP A 95 -15.07 1.64 8.43
N ALA A 96 -13.95 2.38 8.50
CA ALA A 96 -13.91 3.84 8.37
C ALA A 96 -14.38 4.36 6.99
N TYR A 97 -14.54 3.49 5.99
CA TYR A 97 -15.06 3.86 4.66
C TYR A 97 -16.52 4.32 4.68
N LYS A 98 -17.30 3.91 5.69
CA LYS A 98 -18.76 4.16 5.76
C LYS A 98 -19.11 5.64 5.81
N ASP A 99 -18.20 6.47 6.33
CA ASP A 99 -18.35 7.91 6.43
C ASP A 99 -17.68 8.67 5.27
N MET A 100 -17.12 7.96 4.28
CA MET A 100 -16.39 8.56 3.17
C MET A 100 -17.25 8.68 1.91
N ASP A 101 -17.10 9.81 1.20
CA ASP A 101 -17.70 9.96 -0.12
C ASP A 101 -16.87 9.26 -1.21
N LYS A 102 -17.45 9.20 -2.41
CA LYS A 102 -16.80 8.56 -3.57
C LYS A 102 -15.48 9.24 -3.97
N ALA A 103 -15.38 10.56 -3.81
CA ALA A 103 -14.18 11.31 -4.19
C ALA A 103 -13.03 10.96 -3.24
N ALA A 104 -13.30 10.93 -1.94
CA ALA A 104 -12.35 10.51 -0.91
C ALA A 104 -11.86 9.08 -1.12
N LEU A 105 -12.78 8.13 -1.41
CA LEU A 105 -12.42 6.76 -1.74
C LEU A 105 -11.53 6.66 -3.00
N SER A 106 -11.83 7.47 -4.02
CA SER A 106 -11.03 7.52 -5.25
C SER A 106 -9.66 8.16 -5.04
N THR A 107 -9.54 9.15 -4.14
CA THR A 107 -8.24 9.73 -3.77
C THR A 107 -7.36 8.69 -3.07
N VAL A 108 -7.92 7.91 -2.14
CA VAL A 108 -7.19 6.82 -1.48
C VAL A 108 -6.75 5.76 -2.49
N ASN A 109 -7.61 5.43 -3.46
CA ASN A 109 -7.27 4.52 -4.55
C ASN A 109 -6.02 4.97 -5.32
N GLY A 110 -5.99 6.25 -5.75
CA GLY A 110 -4.84 6.82 -6.44
C GLY A 110 -3.57 6.75 -5.60
N LYS A 111 -3.65 7.08 -4.31
CA LYS A 111 -2.51 6.99 -3.39
C LYS A 111 -1.98 5.56 -3.24
N LEU A 112 -2.85 4.57 -3.10
CA LEU A 112 -2.46 3.15 -3.04
C LEU A 112 -1.80 2.68 -4.33
N ILE A 113 -2.31 3.11 -5.49
CA ILE A 113 -1.70 2.83 -6.80
C ILE A 113 -0.28 3.42 -6.87
N ASP A 114 -0.10 4.65 -6.39
CA ASP A 114 1.20 5.31 -6.40
C ASP A 114 2.20 4.63 -5.46
N GLN A 115 1.77 4.21 -4.26
CA GLN A 115 2.62 3.40 -3.37
C GLN A 115 3.02 2.07 -4.01
N LYS A 116 2.09 1.38 -4.67
CA LYS A 116 2.39 0.12 -5.37
C LYS A 116 3.44 0.30 -6.47
N LYS A 117 3.45 1.42 -7.20
CA LYS A 117 4.46 1.70 -8.23
C LYS A 117 5.86 1.93 -7.66
N VAL A 118 5.98 2.37 -6.42
CA VAL A 118 7.30 2.53 -5.77
C VAL A 118 7.91 1.17 -5.44
N LEU A 119 7.07 0.13 -5.28
CA LEU A 119 7.49 -1.23 -4.93
C LEU A 119 7.80 -2.13 -6.13
N ILE A 120 7.54 -1.70 -7.37
CA ILE A 120 7.69 -2.48 -8.61
C ILE A 120 8.65 -1.75 -9.55
#